data_AF-A0A8T5SW04-F1
#
_entry.id   AF-A0A8T5SW04-F1
#
_cell.length_a   1.000
_cell.length_b   1.000
_cell.length_c   1.000
_cell.angle_alpha   90.00
_cell.angle_beta   90.00
_cell.angle_gamma   90.00
#
_symmetry.space_group_name_H-M   'P 1'
#
loop_
_entity.id
_entity.type
_entity.pdbx_description
1 polymer ?
#
loop_
_entity_poly.entity_id
_entity_poly.type
_entity_poly.pdbx_seq_one_letter_code
_entity_poly.pdbx_strand_id
1 'polypeptide(L)'
;MQVMLRRICGGHVDSQIRRNSQMIVLGLLIILSIPVLVESQTHGLAWGFTPGERFYFKETHISNSSSTVYTSSFEYYLIAEDYLTIQDPLTFFPIDREETFYYNGTQVMSGRLYFAVPIGNWDLLEGTYISSYSSYYDTIDIIDEETSWGFRTTKNLSYVEVSQITIFSKTDGVLVFFLYERIYSFGDTNSVLVERVTPPLNFNNPVLIAGASIIFIGLLVLYFFRRLRSTANQESIDNKHSS
;
A
#
# COMPACT_ATOMS: atom_id res chain seq x y z
N MET A 1 -61.93 26.60 -25.29
CA MET A 1 -60.68 27.30 -25.66
C MET A 1 -59.87 27.64 -24.40
N GLN A 2 -59.48 26.63 -23.60
CA GLN A 2 -58.80 26.82 -22.30
C GLN A 2 -57.93 25.60 -21.90
N VAL A 3 -57.14 25.03 -22.81
CA VAL A 3 -56.29 23.86 -22.49
C VAL A 3 -54.82 24.06 -22.90
N MET A 4 -54.40 25.27 -23.30
CA MET A 4 -53.12 25.46 -23.98
C MET A 4 -52.13 26.40 -23.27
N LEU A 5 -52.05 26.36 -21.93
CA LEU A 5 -51.12 27.24 -21.18
C LEU A 5 -50.35 26.58 -20.03
N ARG A 6 -50.42 25.26 -19.84
CA ARG A 6 -49.73 24.58 -18.71
C ARG A 6 -48.41 23.86 -19.03
N ARG A 7 -47.88 23.96 -20.26
CA ARG A 7 -46.76 23.09 -20.69
C ARG A 7 -45.36 23.70 -20.77
N ILE A 8 -45.17 25.00 -20.49
CA ILE A 8 -43.89 25.65 -20.77
C ILE A 8 -43.03 25.91 -19.52
N CYS A 9 -43.60 25.95 -18.31
CA CYS A 9 -42.83 26.33 -17.11
C CYS A 9 -42.34 25.16 -16.23
N GLY A 10 -42.75 23.92 -16.48
CA GLY A 10 -42.39 22.76 -15.61
C GLY A 10 -41.02 22.14 -15.88
N GLY A 11 -40.53 22.19 -17.12
CA GLY A 11 -39.31 21.46 -17.51
C GLY A 11 -37.99 22.12 -17.08
N HIS A 12 -38.00 23.42 -16.80
CA HIS A 12 -36.77 24.14 -16.44
C HIS A 12 -36.39 23.96 -14.97
N VAL A 13 -37.39 23.94 -14.08
CA VAL A 13 -37.19 23.79 -12.62
C VAL A 13 -36.65 22.40 -12.28
N ASP A 14 -37.16 21.35 -12.92
CA ASP A 14 -36.70 19.98 -12.70
C ASP A 14 -35.25 19.75 -13.15
N SER A 15 -34.80 20.43 -14.22
CA SER A 15 -33.42 20.30 -14.71
C SER A 15 -32.40 20.93 -13.76
N GLN A 16 -32.79 22.02 -13.08
CA GLN A 16 -31.92 22.76 -12.17
C GLN A 16 -31.76 22.04 -10.83
N ILE A 17 -32.86 21.49 -10.29
CA ILE A 17 -32.86 20.68 -9.05
C ILE A 17 -32.01 19.41 -9.24
N ARG A 18 -32.04 18.80 -10.43
CA ARG A 18 -31.25 17.60 -10.73
C ARG A 18 -29.74 17.87 -10.81
N ARG A 19 -29.33 19.03 -11.34
CA ARG A 19 -27.91 19.43 -11.37
C ARG A 19 -27.38 19.77 -9.97
N ASN A 20 -28.17 20.46 -9.16
CA ASN A 20 -27.76 20.84 -7.81
C ASN A 20 -27.64 19.63 -6.90
N SER A 21 -28.56 18.66 -7.00
CA SER A 21 -28.47 17.41 -6.22
C SER A 21 -27.27 16.54 -6.62
N GLN A 22 -26.91 16.47 -7.91
CA GLN A 22 -25.70 15.78 -8.36
C GLN A 22 -24.40 16.43 -7.85
N MET A 23 -24.33 17.77 -7.85
CA MET A 23 -23.18 18.51 -7.33
C MET A 23 -22.99 18.32 -5.82
N ILE A 24 -24.10 18.30 -5.06
CA ILE A 24 -24.06 18.09 -3.60
C ILE A 24 -23.62 16.66 -3.27
N VAL A 25 -24.13 15.65 -3.98
CA VAL A 25 -23.73 14.25 -3.78
C VAL A 25 -22.26 14.04 -4.16
N LEU A 26 -21.78 14.66 -5.24
CA LEU A 26 -20.38 14.60 -5.64
C LEU A 26 -19.47 15.29 -4.60
N GLY A 27 -19.87 16.45 -4.09
CA GLY A 27 -19.15 17.16 -3.02
C GLY A 27 -19.09 16.37 -1.71
N LEU A 28 -20.20 15.72 -1.32
CA LEU A 28 -20.24 14.84 -0.15
C LEU A 28 -19.39 13.58 -0.32
N LEU A 29 -19.36 12.99 -1.52
CA LEU A 29 -18.47 11.87 -1.83
C LEU A 29 -16.99 12.26 -1.75
N ILE A 30 -16.63 13.47 -2.20
CA ILE A 30 -15.27 14.00 -2.07
C ILE A 30 -14.93 14.22 -0.59
N ILE A 31 -15.83 14.83 0.20
CA ILE A 31 -15.59 15.08 1.63
C ILE A 31 -15.49 13.76 2.43
N LEU A 32 -16.29 12.76 2.09
CA LEU A 32 -16.27 11.43 2.73
C LEU A 32 -15.10 10.55 2.28
N SER A 33 -14.39 10.93 1.21
CA SER A 33 -13.17 10.25 0.76
C SER A 33 -11.89 10.96 1.20
N ILE A 34 -12.00 12.11 1.88
CA ILE A 34 -10.87 12.70 2.59
C ILE A 34 -10.76 11.94 3.93
N PRO A 35 -9.72 11.12 4.15
CA PRO A 35 -9.48 10.54 5.45
C PRO A 35 -9.41 11.67 6.48
N VAL A 36 -10.17 11.56 7.58
CA VAL A 36 -10.11 12.52 8.69
C VAL A 36 -8.72 12.42 9.28
N LEU A 37 -7.86 13.31 8.82
CA LEU A 37 -6.47 13.38 9.20
C LEU A 37 -6.39 13.84 10.66
N VAL A 38 -6.05 12.89 11.53
CA VAL A 38 -5.51 13.13 12.86
C VAL A 38 -4.09 13.69 12.67
N GLU A 39 -3.97 14.88 12.06
CA GLU A 39 -2.73 15.34 11.41
C GLU A 39 -1.82 16.20 12.30
N SER A 40 -2.32 16.76 13.41
CA SER A 40 -1.58 17.85 14.07
C SER A 40 -0.35 17.42 14.89
N GLN A 41 -0.12 16.11 15.10
CA GLN A 41 0.97 15.63 15.98
C GLN A 41 2.01 14.72 15.31
N THR A 42 1.83 14.32 14.04
CA THR A 42 2.72 13.33 13.41
C THR A 42 3.76 13.95 12.47
N HIS A 43 3.91 15.28 12.44
CA HIS A 43 4.86 15.97 11.55
C HIS A 43 4.70 15.62 10.06
N GLY A 44 3.47 15.33 9.62
CA GLY A 44 3.17 14.91 8.24
C GLY A 44 3.46 13.43 7.98
N LEU A 45 3.67 12.63 9.03
CA LEU A 45 3.83 11.19 8.94
C LEU A 45 2.49 10.46 9.07
N ALA A 46 2.33 9.37 8.34
CA ALA A 46 1.17 8.48 8.40
C ALA A 46 1.58 7.03 8.18
N TRP A 47 0.76 6.06 8.60
CA TRP A 47 0.95 4.67 8.15
C TRP A 47 0.31 4.49 6.78
N GLY A 48 1.08 3.95 5.83
CA GLY A 48 0.62 3.72 4.47
C GLY A 48 -0.14 2.40 4.25
N PHE A 49 -0.33 1.63 5.32
CA PHE A 49 -1.07 0.36 5.32
C PHE A 49 -2.32 0.43 6.20
N THR A 50 -3.21 -0.54 6.00
CA THR A 50 -4.43 -0.68 6.80
C THR A 50 -4.33 -1.83 7.82
N PRO A 51 -4.96 -1.72 9.00
CA PRO A 51 -5.05 -2.84 9.93
C PRO A 51 -5.76 -4.04 9.30
N GLY A 52 -5.25 -5.24 9.55
CA GLY A 52 -5.65 -6.50 8.94
C GLY A 52 -4.96 -6.80 7.61
N GLU A 53 -4.21 -5.86 7.04
CA GLU A 53 -3.45 -6.07 5.81
C GLU A 53 -2.32 -7.07 6.03
N ARG A 54 -2.06 -7.88 4.99
CA ARG A 54 -1.06 -8.96 5.03
C ARG A 54 0.08 -8.67 4.07
N PHE A 55 1.29 -8.77 4.61
CA PHE A 55 2.52 -8.63 3.83
C PHE A 55 3.27 -9.96 3.84
N TYR A 56 3.69 -10.41 2.67
CA TYR A 56 4.36 -11.70 2.49
C TYR A 56 5.83 -11.46 2.25
N PHE A 57 6.66 -12.27 2.90
CA PHE A 57 8.11 -12.16 2.85
C PHE A 57 8.74 -13.53 2.61
N LYS A 58 9.88 -13.50 1.93
CA LYS A 58 10.79 -14.63 1.81
C LYS A 58 12.11 -14.25 2.46
N GLU A 59 12.51 -15.03 3.45
CA GLU A 59 13.81 -14.93 4.09
C GLU A 59 14.72 -16.04 3.57
N THR A 60 15.95 -15.69 3.24
CA THR A 60 16.97 -16.59 2.73
C THR A 60 18.26 -16.39 3.51
N HIS A 61 18.73 -17.44 4.17
CA HIS A 61 20.04 -17.46 4.80
C HIS A 61 21.06 -18.06 3.85
N ILE A 62 22.18 -17.38 3.66
CA ILE A 62 23.30 -17.87 2.86
C ILE A 62 24.54 -17.82 3.72
N SER A 63 25.12 -18.98 4.00
CA SER A 63 26.41 -19.10 4.66
C SER A 63 27.42 -19.64 3.67
N ASN A 64 28.44 -18.85 3.37
CA ASN A 64 29.56 -19.23 2.53
C ASN A 64 30.79 -19.38 3.42
N SER A 65 31.22 -20.61 3.60
CA SER A 65 32.51 -20.94 4.23
C SER A 65 33.48 -21.40 3.16
N SER A 66 34.77 -21.20 3.38
CA SER A 66 35.91 -21.55 2.50
C SER A 66 35.83 -22.89 1.73
N SER A 67 34.96 -23.83 2.09
CA SER A 67 34.74 -25.08 1.35
C SER A 67 33.28 -25.39 0.97
N THR A 68 32.29 -24.65 1.48
CA THR A 68 30.87 -25.04 1.38
C THR A 68 29.94 -23.82 1.43
N VAL A 69 28.96 -23.80 0.51
CA VAL A 69 27.83 -22.86 0.54
C VAL A 69 26.59 -23.57 1.06
N TYR A 70 25.97 -23.02 2.10
CA TYR A 70 24.68 -23.44 2.63
C TYR A 70 23.64 -22.37 2.36
N THR A 71 22.49 -22.77 1.81
CA THR A 71 21.34 -21.89 1.58
C THR A 71 20.08 -22.51 2.17
N SER A 72 19.34 -21.74 2.95
CA SER A 72 17.99 -22.09 3.41
C SER A 72 17.03 -20.93 3.17
N SER A 73 15.77 -21.23 2.83
CA SER A 73 14.75 -20.20 2.62
C SER A 73 13.44 -20.56 3.33
N PHE A 74 12.77 -19.54 3.87
CA PHE A 74 11.50 -19.64 4.56
C PHE A 74 10.57 -18.53 4.07
N GLU A 75 9.29 -18.84 3.89
CA GLU A 75 8.27 -17.84 3.55
C GLU A 75 7.38 -17.62 4.77
N TYR A 76 7.17 -16.36 5.14
CA TYR A 76 6.25 -15.99 6.22
C TYR A 76 5.40 -14.79 5.81
N TYR A 77 4.40 -14.50 6.63
CA TYR A 77 3.61 -13.29 6.46
C TYR A 77 3.46 -12.55 7.78
N LEU A 78 3.28 -11.25 7.65
CA LEU A 78 2.99 -10.32 8.73
C LEU A 78 1.57 -9.81 8.57
N ILE A 79 0.87 -9.65 9.69
CA ILE A 79 -0.44 -8.98 9.75
C ILE A 79 -0.25 -7.69 10.54
N ALA A 80 -0.58 -6.56 9.95
CA ALA A 80 -0.66 -5.30 10.68
C ALA A 80 -1.90 -5.33 11.57
N GLU A 81 -1.80 -5.70 12.84
CA GLU A 81 -2.99 -5.93 13.68
C GLU A 81 -3.75 -4.64 13.99
N ASP A 82 -3.04 -3.53 14.23
CA ASP A 82 -3.61 -2.23 14.62
C ASP A 82 -2.82 -1.07 13.99
N TYR A 83 -3.42 0.12 13.94
CA TYR A 83 -2.69 1.35 13.65
C TYR A 83 -1.69 1.61 14.78
N LEU A 84 -0.40 1.58 14.45
CA LEU A 84 0.64 1.92 15.42
C LEU A 84 0.59 3.42 15.71
N THR A 85 0.75 3.81 16.97
CA THR A 85 1.00 5.22 17.27
C THR A 85 2.35 5.60 16.70
N ILE A 86 2.38 6.60 15.82
CA ILE A 86 3.64 7.19 15.35
C ILE A 86 4.26 7.90 16.55
N GLN A 87 5.36 7.36 17.06
CA GLN A 87 6.14 8.03 18.11
C GLN A 87 6.70 9.35 17.57
N ASP A 88 6.97 10.31 18.46
CA ASP A 88 7.55 11.59 18.06
C ASP A 88 8.89 11.37 17.34
N PRO A 89 8.94 11.62 16.00
CA PRO A 89 10.12 11.36 15.19
C PRO A 89 11.28 12.30 15.55
N LEU A 90 11.05 13.38 16.29
CA LEU A 90 12.14 14.26 16.74
C LEU A 90 12.94 13.66 17.89
N THR A 91 12.38 12.67 18.59
CA THR A 91 13.00 12.08 19.79
C THR A 91 13.60 10.71 19.50
N PHE A 92 12.95 9.91 18.64
CA PHE A 92 13.39 8.57 18.30
C PHE A 92 12.95 8.20 16.89
N PHE A 93 13.74 7.37 16.19
CA PHE A 93 13.35 6.87 14.87
C PHE A 93 12.13 5.94 15.00
N PRO A 94 10.96 6.23 14.39
CA PRO A 94 9.68 5.64 14.79
C PRO A 94 9.48 4.18 14.29
N ILE A 95 10.32 3.26 14.78
CA ILE A 95 10.38 1.84 14.35
C ILE A 95 10.48 0.83 15.50
N ASP A 96 10.55 1.25 16.78
CA ASP A 96 10.66 0.29 17.90
C ASP A 96 9.30 -0.31 18.24
N ARG A 97 8.94 -1.40 17.55
CA ARG A 97 8.00 -2.40 18.08
C ARG A 97 8.35 -3.81 17.62
N GLU A 98 8.16 -4.77 18.53
CA GLU A 98 8.13 -6.21 18.23
C GLU A 98 6.83 -6.53 17.49
N GLU A 99 6.93 -6.90 16.21
CA GLU A 99 5.77 -7.25 15.38
C GLU A 99 5.34 -8.71 15.61
N THR A 100 4.08 -9.02 15.31
CA THR A 100 3.54 -10.38 15.41
C THR A 100 3.72 -11.11 14.08
N PHE A 101 4.58 -12.13 14.05
CA PHE A 101 4.88 -12.89 12.84
C PHE A 101 4.08 -14.16 12.77
N TYR A 102 3.76 -14.62 11.55
CA TYR A 102 3.09 -15.90 11.34
C TYR A 102 3.79 -16.74 10.28
N TYR A 103 4.06 -18.00 10.64
CA TYR A 103 4.52 -19.04 9.72
C TYR A 103 3.49 -20.16 9.70
N ASN A 104 2.91 -20.46 8.53
CA ASN A 104 1.84 -21.46 8.38
C ASN A 104 0.68 -21.30 9.39
N GLY A 105 0.28 -20.06 9.70
CA GLY A 105 -0.80 -19.78 10.65
C GLY A 105 -0.41 -19.86 12.13
N THR A 106 0.84 -20.21 12.45
CA THR A 106 1.34 -20.21 13.83
C THR A 106 2.14 -18.94 14.07
N GLN A 107 1.88 -18.27 15.20
CA GLN A 107 2.66 -17.12 15.61
C GLN A 107 4.12 -17.54 15.87
N VAL A 108 5.07 -16.81 15.30
CA VAL A 108 6.51 -17.00 15.53
C VAL A 108 7.10 -15.71 16.07
N MET A 109 8.17 -15.79 16.87
CA MET A 109 9.01 -14.63 17.15
C MET A 109 9.98 -14.48 15.98
N SER A 110 10.01 -13.30 15.34
CA SER A 110 11.12 -12.94 14.46
C SER A 110 12.15 -12.12 15.22
N GLY A 111 13.36 -12.09 14.69
CA GLY A 111 14.42 -11.21 15.18
C GLY A 111 14.09 -9.73 15.00
N ARG A 112 15.00 -8.87 15.47
CA ARG A 112 14.92 -7.41 15.32
C ARG A 112 15.14 -6.99 13.87
N LEU A 113 14.13 -7.18 13.03
CA LEU A 113 14.06 -6.58 11.70
C LEU A 113 12.87 -5.63 11.68
N TYR A 114 13.07 -4.45 11.12
CA TYR A 114 12.04 -3.42 10.99
C TYR A 114 11.28 -3.66 9.68
N PHE A 115 10.01 -4.03 9.75
CA PHE A 115 9.23 -4.32 8.54
C PHE A 115 8.37 -3.16 8.06
N ALA A 116 8.23 -2.09 8.85
CA ALA A 116 7.54 -0.89 8.41
C ALA A 116 8.10 0.40 9.01
N VAL A 117 7.97 1.47 8.25
CA VAL A 117 8.18 2.87 8.66
C VAL A 117 6.95 3.68 8.27
N PRO A 118 6.64 4.78 8.98
CA PRO A 118 5.63 5.71 8.51
C PRO A 118 6.06 6.37 7.18
N ILE A 119 5.09 6.77 6.37
CA ILE A 119 5.27 7.46 5.09
C ILE A 119 5.05 8.97 5.23
N GLY A 120 5.53 9.74 4.24
CA GLY A 120 5.25 11.17 4.08
C GLY A 120 6.51 12.02 4.15
N ASN A 121 6.94 12.38 5.35
CA ASN A 121 8.08 13.27 5.60
C ASN A 121 9.42 12.50 5.64
N TRP A 122 9.92 12.11 4.47
CA TRP A 122 11.15 11.30 4.31
C TRP A 122 12.40 12.02 4.81
N ASP A 123 12.51 13.33 4.59
CA ASP A 123 13.63 14.14 5.06
C ASP A 123 13.73 14.13 6.61
N LEU A 124 12.57 14.17 7.28
CA LEU A 124 12.51 14.04 8.74
C LEU A 124 12.96 12.65 9.19
N LEU A 125 12.47 11.59 8.54
CA LEU A 125 12.85 10.21 8.84
C LEU A 125 14.35 9.98 8.64
N GLU A 126 14.92 10.51 7.56
CA GLU A 126 16.35 10.49 7.28
C GLU A 126 17.15 11.17 8.40
N GLY A 127 16.81 12.43 8.73
CA GLY A 127 17.50 13.18 9.77
C GLY A 127 17.45 12.47 11.14
N THR A 128 16.31 11.89 11.48
CA THR A 128 16.15 11.11 12.71
C THR A 128 16.95 9.81 12.68
N TYR A 129 16.96 9.09 11.56
CA TYR A 129 17.75 7.86 11.43
C TYR A 129 19.24 8.13 11.58
N ILE A 130 19.78 9.10 10.83
CA ILE A 130 21.19 9.48 10.87
C ILE A 130 21.59 9.92 12.28
N SER A 131 20.78 10.77 12.93
CA SER A 131 21.08 11.22 14.29
C SER A 131 21.06 10.09 15.32
N SER A 132 20.17 9.11 15.15
CA SER A 132 20.02 7.97 16.07
C SER A 132 21.13 6.92 15.90
N TYR A 133 21.64 6.72 14.69
CA TYR A 133 22.50 5.58 14.36
C TYR A 133 23.92 5.93 13.90
N SER A 134 24.24 7.20 13.66
CA SER A 134 25.58 7.64 13.22
C SER A 134 26.70 7.30 14.20
N SER A 135 26.41 7.13 15.49
CA SER A 135 27.41 6.66 16.47
C SER A 135 27.61 5.15 16.48
N TYR A 136 26.70 4.39 15.85
CA TYR A 136 26.73 2.93 15.85
C TYR A 136 27.38 2.34 14.60
N TYR A 137 27.21 2.99 13.44
CA TYR A 137 27.77 2.60 12.16
C TYR A 137 28.94 3.49 11.74
N ASP A 138 29.87 2.96 10.95
CA ASP A 138 30.97 3.74 10.39
C ASP A 138 30.50 4.56 9.18
N THR A 139 29.61 3.98 8.36
CA THR A 139 28.98 4.67 7.24
C THR A 139 27.47 4.47 7.24
N ILE A 140 26.75 5.50 6.82
CA ILE A 140 25.31 5.49 6.54
C ILE A 140 25.12 6.21 5.22
N ASP A 141 24.75 5.47 4.18
CA ASP A 141 24.37 5.99 2.87
C ASP A 141 22.86 5.91 2.72
N ILE A 142 22.23 7.01 2.35
CA ILE A 142 20.78 7.05 2.11
C ILE A 142 20.49 6.56 0.69
N ILE A 143 19.48 5.70 0.58
CA ILE A 143 18.94 5.22 -0.69
C ILE A 143 17.59 5.92 -0.87
N ASP A 144 17.54 6.89 -1.77
CA ASP A 144 16.30 7.63 -2.05
C ASP A 144 15.94 7.54 -3.54
N GLU A 145 14.93 6.73 -3.85
CA GLU A 145 14.46 6.50 -5.21
C GLU A 145 13.02 7.01 -5.37
N GLU A 146 12.48 6.91 -6.60
CA GLU A 146 11.11 7.39 -6.88
C GLU A 146 10.05 6.67 -6.04
N THR A 147 10.17 5.35 -5.89
CA THR A 147 9.17 4.50 -5.23
C THR A 147 9.67 3.87 -3.93
N SER A 148 10.96 4.00 -3.63
CA SER A 148 11.61 3.35 -2.50
C SER A 148 12.47 4.33 -1.71
N TRP A 149 12.62 4.08 -0.42
CA TRP A 149 13.49 4.84 0.49
C TRP A 149 14.16 3.89 1.47
N GLY A 150 15.40 4.14 1.83
CA GLY A 150 16.14 3.25 2.70
C GLY A 150 17.55 3.71 3.01
N PHE A 151 18.33 2.77 3.51
CA PHE A 151 19.70 3.03 3.96
C PHE A 151 20.59 1.82 3.71
N ARG A 152 21.84 2.12 3.39
CA ARG A 152 22.97 1.19 3.44
C ARG A 152 23.88 1.62 4.57
N THR A 153 24.19 0.70 5.47
CA THR A 153 25.08 0.98 6.60
C THR A 153 26.20 -0.03 6.63
N THR A 154 27.38 0.41 7.06
CA THR A 154 28.52 -0.49 7.28
C THR A 154 29.12 -0.27 8.66
N LYS A 155 29.67 -1.33 9.22
CA LYS A 155 30.42 -1.31 10.47
C LYS A 155 31.60 -2.26 10.38
N ASN A 156 32.79 -1.70 10.54
CA ASN A 156 34.04 -2.43 10.56
C ASN A 156 34.39 -2.77 12.00
N LEU A 157 34.41 -4.05 12.28
CA LEU A 157 34.99 -4.63 13.47
C LEU A 157 36.34 -5.23 13.07
N SER A 158 37.25 -5.40 14.04
CA SER A 158 38.66 -5.77 13.78
C SER A 158 38.89 -6.86 12.73
N TYR A 159 38.04 -7.89 12.71
CA TYR A 159 38.16 -9.02 11.77
C TYR A 159 36.89 -9.28 10.97
N VAL A 160 35.89 -8.40 11.07
CA VAL A 160 34.54 -8.60 10.55
C VAL A 160 33.99 -7.29 10.03
N GLU A 161 33.57 -7.27 8.77
CA GLU A 161 32.75 -6.21 8.21
C GLU A 161 31.29 -6.63 8.29
N VAL A 162 30.43 -5.72 8.78
CA VAL A 162 28.98 -5.90 8.80
C VAL A 162 28.37 -4.86 7.87
N SER A 163 27.65 -5.31 6.86
CA SER A 163 26.89 -4.47 5.94
C SER A 163 25.40 -4.74 6.10
N GLN A 164 24.59 -3.68 6.09
CA GLN A 164 23.14 -3.79 6.12
C GLN A 164 22.53 -2.87 5.07
N ILE A 165 21.67 -3.40 4.22
CA ILE A 165 20.84 -2.63 3.29
C ILE A 165 19.39 -2.85 3.71
N THR A 166 18.64 -1.78 3.94
CA THR A 166 17.21 -1.84 4.25
C THR A 166 16.47 -0.87 3.34
N ILE A 167 15.42 -1.32 2.67
CA ILE A 167 14.65 -0.55 1.69
C ILE A 167 13.17 -0.73 1.99
N PHE A 168 12.46 0.38 2.09
CA PHE A 168 11.02 0.48 2.30
C PHE A 168 10.34 1.05 1.06
N SER A 169 9.07 0.71 0.87
CA SER A 169 8.24 1.31 -0.18
C SER A 169 7.73 2.66 0.30
N LYS A 170 7.86 3.70 -0.53
CA LYS A 170 7.32 5.02 -0.21
C LYS A 170 5.78 5.08 -0.24
N THR A 171 5.15 4.07 -0.84
CA THR A 171 3.69 4.02 -1.00
C THR A 171 3.01 3.57 0.28
N ASP A 172 3.54 2.53 0.92
CA ASP A 172 2.93 1.89 2.09
C ASP A 172 3.83 1.86 3.33
N GLY A 173 5.11 2.25 3.18
CA GLY A 173 6.10 2.27 4.26
C GLY A 173 6.63 0.88 4.63
N VAL A 174 6.18 -0.17 3.95
CA VAL A 174 6.53 -1.55 4.28
C VAL A 174 7.85 -1.93 3.64
N LEU A 175 8.63 -2.74 4.35
CA LEU A 175 9.89 -3.31 3.89
C LEU A 175 9.70 -3.96 2.53
N VAL A 176 10.55 -3.61 1.59
CA VAL A 176 10.64 -4.21 0.26
C VAL A 176 11.80 -5.19 0.23
N PHE A 177 12.93 -4.78 0.80
CA PHE A 177 14.18 -5.51 0.72
C PHE A 177 15.04 -5.24 1.95
N PHE A 178 15.59 -6.30 2.53
CA PHE A 178 16.60 -6.22 3.57
C PHE A 178 17.72 -7.22 3.27
N LEU A 179 18.96 -6.77 3.37
CA LEU A 179 20.14 -7.59 3.27
C LEU A 179 21.04 -7.30 4.46
N TYR A 180 21.29 -8.32 5.27
CA TYR A 180 22.35 -8.34 6.27
C TYR A 180 23.50 -9.18 5.75
N GLU A 181 24.71 -8.64 5.73
CA GLU A 181 25.93 -9.37 5.39
C GLU A 181 26.97 -9.21 6.49
N ARG A 182 27.58 -10.33 6.88
CA ARG A 182 28.72 -10.39 7.77
C ARG A 182 29.87 -11.06 7.05
N ILE A 183 30.88 -10.28 6.70
CA ILE A 183 32.06 -10.71 5.96
C ILE A 183 33.22 -10.82 6.93
N TYR A 184 33.84 -11.99 7.00
CA TYR A 184 34.99 -12.23 7.85
C TYR A 184 36.29 -12.03 7.07
N SER A 185 37.34 -11.57 7.76
CA SER A 185 38.68 -11.35 7.17
C SER A 185 39.29 -12.59 6.48
N PHE A 186 38.79 -13.79 6.78
CA PHE A 186 39.19 -15.05 6.14
C PHE A 186 38.38 -15.40 4.89
N GLY A 187 37.49 -14.52 4.43
CA GLY A 187 36.68 -14.67 3.21
C GLY A 187 35.35 -15.36 3.41
N ASP A 188 35.07 -15.93 4.58
CA ASP A 188 33.76 -16.48 4.89
C ASP A 188 32.72 -15.36 5.01
N THR A 189 31.50 -15.65 4.60
CA THR A 189 30.39 -14.68 4.59
C THR A 189 29.11 -15.32 5.11
N ASN A 190 28.41 -14.63 6.00
CA ASN A 190 27.06 -15.00 6.40
C ASN A 190 26.11 -13.88 6.02
N SER A 191 25.06 -14.21 5.26
CA SER A 191 24.06 -13.25 4.85
C SER A 191 22.64 -13.71 5.15
N VAL A 192 21.78 -12.74 5.42
CA VAL A 192 20.33 -12.91 5.56
C VAL A 192 19.68 -11.92 4.62
N LEU A 193 18.92 -12.45 3.67
CA LEU A 193 18.18 -11.70 2.68
C LEU A 193 16.68 -11.85 2.99
N VAL A 194 15.97 -10.75 3.17
CA VAL A 194 14.51 -10.71 3.30
C VAL A 194 13.94 -9.87 2.18
N GLU A 195 13.03 -10.46 1.41
CA GLU A 195 12.40 -9.79 0.27
C GLU A 195 10.89 -9.85 0.42
N ARG A 196 10.21 -8.74 0.16
CA ARG A 196 8.76 -8.72 0.03
C ARG A 196 8.36 -9.46 -1.23
N VAL A 197 7.46 -10.42 -1.09
CA VAL A 197 6.94 -11.22 -2.20
C VAL A 197 5.47 -10.93 -2.43
N THR A 198 5.02 -11.11 -3.65
CA THR A 198 3.59 -11.06 -3.95
C THR A 198 2.87 -12.17 -3.18
N PRO A 199 1.66 -11.91 -2.64
CA PRO A 199 0.87 -12.95 -2.00
C PRO A 199 0.77 -14.16 -2.93
N PRO A 200 0.90 -15.40 -2.41
CA PRO A 200 0.60 -16.56 -3.21
C PRO A 200 -0.82 -16.41 -3.75
N LEU A 201 -1.00 -16.58 -5.07
CA LEU A 201 -2.30 -16.46 -5.72
C LEU A 201 -3.26 -17.47 -5.10
N ASN A 202 -4.04 -17.00 -4.12
CA ASN A 202 -5.12 -17.80 -3.58
C ASN A 202 -6.30 -17.62 -4.54
N PHE A 203 -6.39 -18.51 -5.53
CA PHE A 203 -7.50 -18.54 -6.50
C PHE A 203 -8.89 -18.70 -5.84
N ASN A 204 -8.93 -18.89 -4.52
CA ASN A 204 -10.14 -18.94 -3.71
C ASN A 204 -10.52 -17.60 -3.05
N ASN A 205 -9.94 -16.46 -3.45
CA ASN A 205 -10.33 -15.17 -2.87
C ASN A 205 -11.66 -14.65 -3.46
N PRO A 206 -12.79 -14.71 -2.72
CA PRO A 206 -14.11 -14.39 -3.26
C PRO A 206 -14.26 -12.92 -3.67
N VAL A 207 -13.38 -12.03 -3.16
CA VAL A 207 -13.42 -10.59 -3.44
C VAL A 207 -13.06 -10.26 -4.89
N LEU A 208 -12.08 -10.95 -5.47
CA LEU A 208 -11.71 -10.79 -6.89
C LEU A 208 -12.81 -11.31 -7.82
N ILE A 209 -13.46 -12.41 -7.43
CA ILE A 209 -14.60 -12.98 -8.16
C ILE A 209 -15.80 -12.02 -8.06
N ALA A 210 -16.07 -11.44 -6.89
CA ALA A 210 -17.15 -10.47 -6.68
C ALA A 210 -16.92 -9.16 -7.48
N GLY A 211 -15.69 -8.64 -7.50
CA GLY A 211 -15.35 -7.44 -8.26
C GLY A 211 -15.54 -7.62 -9.77
N ALA A 212 -15.06 -8.74 -10.33
CA ALA A 212 -15.27 -9.07 -11.74
C ALA A 212 -16.76 -9.28 -12.07
N SER A 213 -17.53 -9.84 -11.13
CA SER A 213 -18.98 -10.05 -11.28
C SER A 213 -19.74 -8.72 -11.34
N ILE A 214 -19.39 -7.73 -10.51
CA ILE A 214 -20.04 -6.41 -10.50
C ILE A 214 -19.78 -5.66 -11.81
N ILE A 215 -18.55 -5.70 -12.34
CA ILE A 215 -18.21 -5.08 -13.62
C ILE A 215 -19.01 -5.75 -14.76
N PHE A 216 -19.07 -7.08 -14.77
CA PHE A 216 -19.82 -7.84 -15.77
C PHE A 216 -21.33 -7.55 -15.73
N ILE A 217 -21.93 -7.50 -14.54
CA ILE A 217 -23.33 -7.13 -14.34
C ILE A 217 -23.59 -5.68 -14.79
N GLY A 218 -22.70 -4.75 -14.45
CA GLY A 218 -22.79 -3.35 -14.90
C GLY A 218 -22.78 -3.22 -16.42
N LEU A 219 -21.91 -3.96 -17.11
CA LEU A 219 -21.85 -4.00 -18.57
C LEU A 219 -23.11 -4.62 -19.19
N LEU A 220 -23.65 -5.68 -18.61
CA LEU A 220 -24.90 -6.31 -19.04
C LEU A 220 -26.09 -5.35 -18.94
N VAL A 221 -26.20 -4.65 -17.81
CA VAL A 221 -27.27 -3.66 -17.59
C VAL A 221 -27.16 -2.52 -18.62
N LEU A 222 -25.97 -1.98 -18.85
CA LEU A 222 -25.74 -0.95 -19.87
C LEU A 222 -26.10 -1.44 -21.28
N TYR A 223 -25.76 -2.68 -21.62
CA TYR A 223 -26.12 -3.29 -22.90
C TYR A 223 -27.64 -3.38 -23.07
N PHE A 224 -28.38 -3.86 -22.05
CA PHE A 224 -29.83 -3.95 -22.09
C PHE A 224 -30.51 -2.58 -22.22
N PHE A 225 -30.06 -1.57 -21.47
CA PHE A 225 -30.59 -0.21 -21.61
C PHE A 225 -30.36 0.37 -23.01
N ARG A 226 -29.20 0.13 -23.60
CA ARG A 226 -28.90 0.57 -24.98
C ARG A 226 -29.81 -0.13 -25.99
N ARG A 227 -30.06 -1.43 -25.82
CA ARG A 227 -30.95 -2.21 -26.68
C ARG A 227 -32.40 -1.73 -26.59
N LEU A 228 -32.93 -1.53 -25.38
CA LEU A 228 -34.31 -1.04 -25.17
C LEU A 228 -34.53 0.34 -25.80
N ARG A 229 -33.54 1.23 -25.69
CA ARG A 229 -33.59 2.57 -26.32
C ARG A 229 -33.59 2.50 -27.84
N SER A 230 -32.87 1.54 -28.43
CA SER A 230 -32.88 1.32 -29.88
C SER A 230 -34.26 0.91 -30.38
N THR A 231 -34.93 -0.02 -29.71
CA THR A 231 -36.27 -0.48 -30.07
C THR A 231 -37.32 0.63 -29.95
N ALA A 232 -37.27 1.44 -28.88
CA ALA A 232 -38.21 2.55 -28.71
C ALA A 232 -38.04 3.64 -29.79
N ASN A 233 -36.81 3.90 -30.24
CA ASN A 233 -36.56 4.83 -31.33
C ASN A 233 -37.05 4.31 -32.68
N GLN A 234 -36.98 2.99 -32.91
CA GLN A 234 -37.48 2.36 -34.13
C GLN A 234 -39.01 2.51 -34.26
N GLU A 235 -39.76 2.19 -33.20
CA GLU A 235 -41.22 2.34 -33.15
C GLU A 235 -41.67 3.79 -33.33
N SER A 236 -40.88 4.76 -32.84
CA SER A 236 -41.18 6.18 -33.05
C SER A 236 -40.99 6.63 -34.51
N ILE A 237 -40.12 5.97 -35.28
CA ILE A 237 -39.87 6.30 -36.69
C ILE A 237 -40.95 5.67 -37.56
N ASP A 238 -41.30 4.41 -37.30
CA ASP A 238 -42.32 3.68 -38.08
C ASP A 238 -43.71 4.29 -37.92
N ASN A 239 -44.05 4.81 -36.73
CA ASN A 239 -45.31 5.52 -36.49
C ASN A 239 -45.40 6.91 -37.15
N LYS A 240 -44.28 7.51 -37.57
CA LYS A 240 -44.27 8.80 -38.29
C LYS A 240 -44.45 8.67 -39.79
N HIS A 241 -44.20 7.49 -40.36
CA HIS A 241 -44.34 7.24 -41.80
C HIS A 241 -45.69 6.62 -42.18
N SER A 242 -46.52 6.26 -41.20
CA SER A 242 -47.82 5.62 -41.38
C SER A 242 -49.02 6.57 -41.24
N SER A 243 -48.78 7.87 -41.06
CA SER A 243 -49.79 8.94 -40.97
C SER A 243 -49.53 10.04 -41.99
#